data_AF-A0A2N7Y7K5-F1
#
_entry.id   AF-A0A2N7Y7K5-F1
#
_cell.length_a   1.000
_cell.length_b   1.000
_cell.length_c   1.000
_cell.angle_alpha   90.00
_cell.angle_beta   90.00
_cell.angle_gamma   90.00
#
_symmetry.space_group_name_H-M   'P 1'
#
loop_
_entity.id
_entity.type
_entity.pdbx_description
1 polymer ?
#
loop_
_entity_poly.entity_id
_entity_poly.type
_entity_poly.pdbx_seq_one_letter_code
_entity_poly.pdbx_strand_id
1 'polypeptide(L)'
;PYPGVACVSVNEVIVHGIPDERELHDGDIVSIDFGAIVDGWHGDAARTFCVGEVSEEARLLSERTREAMWAGITQIRPGNRIGDV
;
A
#
# COMPACT_ATOMS: atom_id res chain seq x y z
N PRO A 1 -17.87 -10.41 -5.37
CA PRO A 1 -16.87 -10.87 -4.38
C PRO A 1 -15.45 -10.65 -4.94
N TYR A 2 -14.51 -10.24 -4.09
CA TYR A 2 -13.11 -10.15 -4.48
C TYR A 2 -12.51 -11.57 -4.60
N PRO A 3 -11.77 -11.92 -5.66
CA PRO A 3 -11.38 -13.30 -5.93
C PRO A 3 -10.05 -13.72 -5.28
N GLY A 4 -9.24 -12.77 -4.80
CA GLY A 4 -7.96 -13.03 -4.15
C GLY A 4 -8.02 -13.00 -2.62
N VAL A 5 -6.90 -13.31 -1.97
CA VAL A 5 -6.70 -13.16 -0.51
C VAL A 5 -5.88 -11.93 -0.14
N ALA A 6 -5.29 -11.28 -1.13
CA ALA A 6 -4.55 -10.03 -1.03
C ALA A 6 -4.77 -9.23 -2.32
N CYS A 7 -4.75 -7.90 -2.23
CA CYS A 7 -4.65 -7.04 -3.39
C CYS A 7 -3.18 -6.86 -3.78
N VAL A 8 -2.88 -7.08 -5.06
CA VAL A 8 -1.54 -6.94 -5.62
C VAL A 8 -1.63 -5.93 -6.76
N SER A 9 -1.19 -4.70 -6.49
CA SER A 9 -1.34 -3.56 -7.38
C SER A 9 0.02 -3.15 -7.93
N VAL A 10 0.31 -3.53 -9.17
CA VAL A 10 1.60 -3.25 -9.84
C VAL A 10 1.52 -1.94 -10.62
N ASN A 11 2.51 -1.07 -10.45
CA ASN A 11 2.71 0.19 -11.19
C ASN A 11 1.48 1.12 -11.22
N GLU A 12 0.80 1.24 -12.37
CA GLU A 12 -0.33 2.13 -12.59
C GLU A 12 -1.62 1.71 -11.85
N VAL A 13 -1.67 0.49 -11.33
CA VAL A 13 -2.81 0.00 -10.57
C VAL A 13 -2.81 0.68 -9.19
N ILE A 14 -3.82 1.52 -8.93
CA ILE A 14 -3.86 2.33 -7.70
C ILE A 14 -4.15 1.47 -6.46
N VAL A 15 -5.26 0.71 -6.46
CA VAL A 15 -5.71 -0.18 -5.37
C VAL A 15 -6.50 -1.35 -5.95
N HIS A 16 -6.72 -2.38 -5.13
CA HIS A 16 -7.55 -3.54 -5.46
C HIS A 16 -7.11 -4.32 -6.72
N GLY A 17 -5.82 -4.29 -7.07
CA GLY A 17 -5.29 -5.17 -8.11
C GLY A 17 -5.57 -6.63 -7.78
N ILE A 18 -6.10 -7.38 -8.75
CA ILE A 18 -6.40 -8.81 -8.60
C ILE A 18 -5.13 -9.59 -8.93
N PRO A 19 -4.62 -10.47 -8.03
CA PRO A 19 -3.48 -11.32 -8.35
C PRO A 19 -3.74 -12.18 -9.58
N ASP A 20 -2.77 -12.24 -10.48
CA ASP A 20 -2.78 -13.05 -11.69
C ASP A 20 -1.39 -13.68 -11.95
N GLU A 21 -1.15 -14.19 -13.15
CA GLU A 21 0.13 -14.82 -13.54
C GLU A 21 1.20 -13.79 -13.97
N ARG A 22 0.99 -12.48 -13.79
CA ARG A 22 1.97 -11.45 -14.14
C ARG A 22 3.24 -11.61 -13.30
N GLU A 23 4.36 -11.85 -13.99
CA GLU A 23 5.68 -11.80 -13.36
C GLU A 23 6.06 -10.36 -13.01
N LEU A 24 6.64 -10.19 -11.83
CA LEU A 24 7.24 -8.92 -11.43
C LEU A 24 8.64 -8.79 -12.04
N HIS A 25 8.98 -7.60 -12.51
CA HIS A 25 10.27 -7.33 -13.15
C HIS A 25 11.06 -6.27 -12.39
N ASP A 26 12.38 -6.30 -12.60
CA ASP A 26 13.28 -5.23 -12.13
C ASP A 26 12.77 -3.88 -12.63
N GLY A 27 12.63 -2.92 -11.72
CA GLY A 27 12.08 -1.60 -12.00
C GLY A 27 10.61 -1.42 -11.62
N ASP A 28 9.87 -2.50 -11.33
CA ASP A 28 8.47 -2.40 -10.89
C ASP A 28 8.36 -1.85 -9.45
N ILE A 29 7.24 -1.18 -9.18
CA ILE A 29 6.73 -1.00 -7.82
C ILE A 29 5.41 -1.75 -7.66
N VAL A 30 5.23 -2.39 -6.51
CA VAL A 30 4.03 -3.19 -6.23
C VAL A 30 3.51 -2.87 -4.83
N SER A 31 2.25 -2.47 -4.74
CA SER A 31 1.54 -2.40 -3.46
C SER A 31 0.90 -3.75 -3.15
N ILE A 32 1.16 -4.25 -1.94
CA ILE A 32 0.49 -5.43 -1.38
C ILE A 32 -0.38 -4.95 -0.24
N ASP A 33 -1.66 -5.28 -0.30
CA ASP A 33 -2.68 -4.96 0.70
C ASP A 33 -3.41 -6.25 1.09
N PHE A 34 -3.39 -6.59 2.38
CA PHE A 34 -4.11 -7.76 2.88
C PHE A 34 -4.58 -7.56 4.31
N GLY A 35 -5.72 -8.16 4.60
CA GLY A 35 -6.27 -8.26 5.94
C GLY A 35 -6.03 -9.62 6.58
N ALA A 36 -6.05 -9.65 7.91
CA ALA A 36 -6.06 -10.89 8.68
C ALA A 36 -7.19 -10.84 9.72
N ILE A 37 -7.86 -11.98 9.91
CA ILE A 37 -8.86 -12.14 10.97
C ILE A 37 -8.22 -12.88 12.14
N VAL A 38 -8.13 -12.23 13.29
CA VAL A 38 -7.54 -12.78 14.52
C VAL A 38 -8.53 -12.60 15.66
N ASP A 39 -8.99 -13.69 16.27
CA ASP A 39 -9.96 -13.67 17.38
C ASP A 39 -11.24 -12.85 17.08
N GLY A 40 -11.69 -12.87 15.82
CA GLY A 40 -12.86 -12.12 15.35
C GLY A 40 -12.58 -10.65 14.97
N TRP A 41 -11.37 -10.15 15.19
CA TRP A 41 -10.94 -8.81 14.80
C TRP A 41 -10.29 -8.82 13.42
N HIS A 42 -10.54 -7.78 12.64
CA HIS A 42 -9.90 -7.58 11.33
C HIS A 42 -8.73 -6.62 11.50
N GLY A 43 -7.52 -7.08 11.17
CA GLY A 43 -6.37 -6.24 10.92
C GLY A 43 -6.26 -5.96 9.43
N ASP A 44 -5.74 -4.79 9.08
CA ASP A 44 -5.60 -4.32 7.70
C ASP A 44 -4.29 -3.54 7.55
N ALA A 45 -3.54 -3.81 6.48
CA ALA A 45 -2.29 -3.14 6.18
C ALA A 45 -1.92 -3.26 4.69
N ALA A 46 -1.48 -2.14 4.13
CA ALA A 46 -0.93 -2.06 2.79
C ALA A 46 0.49 -1.50 2.80
N ARG A 47 1.34 -1.96 1.87
CA ARG A 47 2.69 -1.41 1.66
C ARG A 47 3.15 -1.57 0.22
N THR A 48 3.80 -0.52 -0.28
CA THR A 48 4.51 -0.54 -1.58
C THR A 48 5.94 -1.05 -1.42
N PHE A 49 6.33 -1.96 -2.30
CA PHE A 49 7.66 -2.54 -2.41
C PHE A 49 8.27 -2.16 -3.76
N CYS A 50 9.60 -1.98 -3.78
CA CYS A 50 10.38 -1.83 -5.00
C CYS A 50 10.91 -3.21 -5.42
N VAL A 51 10.74 -3.57 -6.68
CA VAL A 51 11.24 -4.83 -7.24
C VAL A 51 12.58 -4.54 -7.91
N GLY A 52 13.67 -4.98 -7.26
CA GLY A 52 15.02 -4.74 -7.74
C GLY A 52 15.41 -3.26 -7.75
N GLU A 53 16.11 -2.81 -8.79
CA GLU A 53 16.53 -1.42 -8.97
C GLU A 53 15.45 -0.60 -9.69
N VAL A 54 14.82 0.33 -8.98
CA VAL A 54 13.75 1.18 -9.53
C VAL A 54 14.28 2.56 -9.93
N SER A 55 13.53 3.26 -10.78
CA SER A 55 13.85 4.65 -11.11
C SER A 55 13.81 5.54 -9.86
N GLU A 56 14.57 6.63 -9.87
CA GLU A 56 14.53 7.61 -8.78
C GLU A 56 13.12 8.16 -8.56
N GLU A 57 12.36 8.36 -9.63
CA GLU A 57 10.96 8.80 -9.58
C GLU A 57 10.08 7.79 -8.82
N ALA A 58 10.16 6.50 -9.14
CA ALA A 58 9.37 5.46 -8.49
C ALA A 58 9.77 5.30 -7.00
N ARG A 59 11.08 5.37 -6.71
CA ARG A 59 11.61 5.35 -5.35
C ARG A 59 11.07 6.53 -4.53
N LEU A 60 11.14 7.74 -5.09
CA LEU A 60 10.64 8.95 -4.44
C LEU A 60 9.12 8.92 -4.26
N LEU A 61 8.35 8.42 -5.23
CA LEU A 61 6.90 8.25 -5.10
C LEU A 61 6.56 7.35 -3.90
N SER A 62 7.20 6.18 -3.80
CA SER A 62 7.00 5.26 -2.68
C SER A 62 7.41 5.88 -1.34
N GLU A 63 8.56 6.57 -1.30
CA GLU A 63 9.06 7.26 -0.10
C GLU A 63 8.11 8.37 0.37
N ARG A 64 7.68 9.25 -0.54
CA ARG A 64 6.76 10.36 -0.22
C ARG A 64 5.38 9.87 0.20
N THR A 65 4.89 8.78 -0.40
CA THR A 65 3.65 8.14 0.02
C THR A 65 3.74 7.65 1.48
N ARG A 66 4.86 7.00 1.84
CA ARG A 66 5.11 6.55 3.21
C ARG A 66 5.23 7.72 4.20
N GLU A 67 5.90 8.80 3.80
CA GLU A 67 6.01 10.01 4.64
C GLU A 67 4.66 10.69 4.85
N ALA A 68 3.82 10.79 3.80
CA ALA A 68 2.48 11.34 3.91
C ALA A 68 1.61 10.51 4.86
N MET A 69 1.67 9.18 4.78
CA MET A 69 0.98 8.30 5.72
C MET A 69 1.40 8.59 7.17
N TRP A 70 2.70 8.68 7.45
CA TRP A 70 3.18 8.99 8.80
C TRP A 70 2.80 10.40 9.25
N ALA A 71 2.82 11.39 8.35
CA ALA A 71 2.35 12.74 8.66
C ALA A 71 0.87 12.71 9.10
N GLY A 72 0.00 12.01 8.38
CA GLY A 72 -1.40 11.81 8.76
C GLY A 72 -1.56 11.09 10.09
N ILE A 73 -0.83 9.99 10.31
CA ILE A 73 -0.84 9.24 11.59
C ILE A 73 -0.48 10.16 12.76
N THR A 74 0.49 11.05 12.62
CA THR A 74 0.87 11.99 13.69
C THR A 74 -0.21 13.01 14.03
N GLN A 75 -1.20 13.23 13.16
CA GLN A 75 -2.36 14.08 13.43
C GLN A 75 -3.49 13.34 14.16
N ILE A 76 -3.41 12.02 14.35
CA ILE A 76 -4.42 11.24 15.06
C ILE A 76 -4.26 11.46 16.58
N ARG A 77 -4.87 12.53 17.09
CA ARG A 77 -4.79 12.93 18.51
C ARG A 77 -6.08 13.62 18.98
N PRO A 78 -6.37 13.62 20.30
CA PRO A 78 -7.53 14.31 20.86
C PRO A 78 -7.57 15.79 20.45
N GLY A 79 -8.74 16.27 20.04
CA GLY A 79 -8.96 17.65 19.59
C GLY A 79 -8.86 17.85 18.07
N ASN A 80 -8.16 16.98 17.34
CA ASN A 80 -8.16 16.99 15.87
C ASN A 80 -9.43 16.31 15.32
N ARG A 81 -9.77 16.63 14.06
CA ARG A 81 -10.85 16.05 13.26
C ARG A 81 -10.29 15.14 12.18
N ILE A 82 -11.13 14.30 11.58
CA ILE A 82 -10.74 13.44 10.45
C ILE A 82 -10.18 14.27 9.29
N GLY A 83 -10.70 15.47 9.03
CA GLY A 83 -10.19 16.34 7.96
C GLY A 83 -8.83 17.00 8.25
N ASP A 84 -8.28 16.82 9.45
CA ASP A 84 -6.92 17.25 9.80
C ASP A 84 -5.87 16.16 9.46
N VAL A 85 -6.32 14.96 9.07
CA VAL A 85 -5.50 13.81 8.63
C VAL A 85 -5.44 13.77 7.11
#